data_AF-A0A151K1R1-F1
#
_entry.id   AF-A0A151K1R1-F1
#
_cell.length_a   1.000
_cell.length_b   1.000
_cell.length_c   1.000
_cell.angle_alpha   90.00
_cell.angle_beta   90.00
_cell.angle_gamma   90.00
#
_symmetry.space_group_name_H-M   'P 1'
#
loop_
_entity.id
_entity.type
_entity.pdbx_description
1 polymer ?
#
loop_
_entity_poly.entity_id
_entity_poly.type
_entity_poly.pdbx_seq_one_letter_code
_entity_poly.pdbx_strand_id
1 'polypeptide(L)'
;MNNRAAEETLQQMLAKDPPEISWDYTLGSPNGVPFDDDIKELLRKCLDVSVSPSINITELIRRSNAFPLMFPINTVKCAALKDRGISTDFIELNANSVYPLIHEAMLPLIARWLKYKRLYGSPVEKAMYADMDLIQFIHRLLDKRVASFYGARDRWQLLDYKSGFGAWESVGTDQEKEPLVLTKCLSCDEIKLSAMMVVSSHTEFINDGSRNNRGIVSCDPDTVQPRGIIMSVVGTRFKKYMEYQDIAITPQQNNIDNGYGSAMDGTFEEKRGMRVLWAKFYGEDYHPLYDETVKNMKSKENRRYISFRNKLIFDIENYMKRTLLSVEIILLEANSRAEKQNTTAFLHVVGFGLGVWKIIEDQEVYFLKTFEIAIKKMNKKLKYVSDIMFAYFQQQKCGNAGNGNYLGDIKIHFGLREPHSRLSRTEDSSKLLVVTYASDGNTLPGNEFWFGMLGTSGDPAAACSTQITELHNFKINPRACGASLHVASTEHGILHISDYAKLHLT
;
A
#
# COMPACT_ATOMS: atom_id res chain seq x y z
N MET A 1 25.68 -31.03 -7.29
CA MET A 1 24.89 -30.91 -8.53
C MET A 1 23.42 -31.31 -8.35
N ASN A 2 23.08 -32.31 -7.53
CA ASN A 2 21.69 -32.79 -7.38
C ASN A 2 20.72 -31.81 -6.66
N ASN A 3 21.16 -31.07 -5.64
CA ASN A 3 20.27 -30.17 -4.88
C ASN A 3 19.82 -28.94 -5.68
N ARG A 4 20.70 -28.36 -6.49
CA ARG A 4 20.39 -27.14 -7.26
C ARG A 4 19.36 -27.41 -8.36
N ALA A 5 19.48 -28.53 -9.07
CA ALA A 5 18.51 -28.92 -10.08
C ALA A 5 17.13 -29.23 -9.46
N ALA A 6 17.10 -29.83 -8.27
CA ALA A 6 15.86 -30.07 -7.52
C ALA A 6 15.21 -28.77 -7.04
N GLU A 7 16.00 -27.79 -6.55
CA GLU A 7 15.53 -26.46 -6.19
C GLU A 7 14.97 -25.69 -7.39
N GLU A 8 15.67 -25.71 -8.53
CA GLU A 8 15.22 -25.10 -9.78
C GLU A 8 13.93 -25.78 -10.30
N THR A 9 13.82 -27.10 -10.19
CA THR A 9 12.60 -27.85 -10.54
C THR A 9 11.42 -27.47 -9.63
N LEU A 10 11.66 -27.35 -8.32
CA LEU A 10 10.63 -26.93 -7.37
C LEU A 10 10.18 -25.49 -7.63
N GLN A 11 11.11 -24.57 -7.88
CA GLN A 11 10.79 -23.19 -8.26
C GLN A 11 9.91 -23.15 -9.51
N GLN A 12 10.27 -23.89 -10.57
CA GLN A 12 9.47 -23.99 -11.78
C GLN A 12 8.07 -24.59 -11.50
N MET A 13 7.99 -25.59 -10.63
CA MET A 13 6.71 -26.20 -10.25
C MET A 13 5.81 -25.20 -9.50
N LEU A 14 6.35 -24.46 -8.53
CA LEU A 14 5.60 -23.47 -7.74
C LEU A 14 5.24 -22.22 -8.55
N ALA A 15 6.07 -21.84 -9.53
CA ALA A 15 5.73 -20.81 -10.50
C ALA A 15 4.62 -21.27 -11.46
N LYS A 16 4.57 -22.57 -11.81
CA LYS A 16 3.53 -23.13 -12.66
C LYS A 16 2.20 -23.35 -11.92
N ASP A 17 2.29 -23.70 -10.64
CA ASP A 17 1.16 -24.04 -9.77
C ASP A 17 1.35 -23.38 -8.38
N PRO A 18 1.09 -22.06 -8.29
CA PRO A 18 1.22 -21.31 -7.04
C PRO A 18 0.30 -21.84 -5.94
N PRO A 19 0.70 -21.75 -4.66
CA PRO A 19 -0.14 -22.21 -3.55
C PRO A 19 -1.48 -21.48 -3.51
N GLU A 20 -2.54 -22.22 -3.21
CA GLU A 20 -3.76 -21.61 -2.70
C GLU A 20 -3.50 -21.11 -1.27
N ILE A 21 -4.04 -19.94 -0.93
CA ILE A 21 -3.93 -19.38 0.42
C ILE A 21 -5.31 -19.25 1.06
N SER A 22 -5.51 -19.97 2.17
CA SER A 22 -6.61 -19.71 3.10
C SER A 22 -6.08 -18.79 4.18
N TRP A 23 -6.72 -17.65 4.37
CA TRP A 23 -6.33 -16.69 5.39
C TRP A 23 -7.58 -16.07 5.98
N ASP A 24 -7.79 -16.32 7.28
CA ASP A 24 -9.04 -15.98 7.97
C ASP A 24 -9.27 -14.47 8.07
N TYR A 25 -8.21 -13.67 7.89
CA TYR A 25 -8.25 -12.22 7.91
C TYR A 25 -8.36 -11.58 6.50
N THR A 26 -8.71 -12.36 5.47
CA THR A 26 -8.92 -11.85 4.09
C THR A 26 -10.31 -11.35 3.84
N LEU A 27 -10.45 -10.55 2.77
CA LEU A 27 -11.78 -10.27 2.26
C LEU A 27 -12.49 -11.54 1.77
N GLY A 28 -13.55 -11.95 2.47
CA GLY A 28 -14.43 -13.07 2.11
C GLY A 28 -14.38 -14.25 3.07
N SER A 29 -13.63 -14.15 4.18
CA SER A 29 -13.72 -15.10 5.29
C SER A 29 -15.15 -15.14 5.87
N PRO A 30 -15.76 -16.32 6.10
CA PRO A 30 -17.13 -16.43 6.62
C PRO A 30 -17.34 -15.75 7.97
N ASN A 31 -16.28 -15.67 8.77
CA ASN A 31 -16.31 -15.14 10.13
C ASN A 31 -15.77 -13.70 10.22
N GLY A 32 -15.36 -13.12 9.08
CA GLY A 32 -14.74 -11.79 9.03
C GLY A 32 -13.46 -11.69 9.86
N VAL A 33 -13.06 -10.46 10.16
CA VAL A 33 -11.94 -10.18 11.07
C VAL A 33 -12.41 -10.36 12.52
N PRO A 34 -11.69 -11.11 13.38
CA PRO A 34 -12.04 -11.29 14.78
C PRO A 34 -12.30 -9.94 15.46
N PHE A 35 -13.46 -9.78 16.08
CA PHE A 35 -13.89 -8.54 16.73
C PHE A 35 -13.76 -8.62 18.25
N ASP A 36 -12.52 -8.54 18.74
CA ASP A 36 -12.16 -8.66 20.16
C ASP A 36 -12.27 -7.33 20.93
N ASP A 37 -12.03 -7.38 22.24
CA ASP A 37 -12.18 -6.20 23.10
C ASP A 37 -11.13 -5.10 22.82
N ASP A 38 -9.94 -5.45 22.34
CA ASP A 38 -8.91 -4.49 21.94
C ASP A 38 -9.40 -3.66 20.73
N ILE A 39 -10.09 -4.29 19.77
CA ILE A 39 -10.70 -3.58 18.63
C ILE A 39 -11.88 -2.73 19.08
N LYS A 40 -12.75 -3.24 19.96
CA LYS A 40 -13.87 -2.46 20.48
C LYS A 40 -13.38 -1.19 21.18
N GLU A 41 -12.32 -1.29 21.98
CA GLU A 41 -11.71 -0.13 22.61
C GLU A 41 -11.18 0.88 21.59
N LEU A 42 -10.48 0.40 20.56
CA LEU A 42 -9.98 1.24 19.47
C LEU A 42 -11.12 1.97 18.73
N LEU A 43 -12.20 1.26 18.39
CA LEU A 43 -13.32 1.79 17.61
C LEU A 43 -14.28 2.67 18.41
N ARG A 44 -14.39 2.51 19.73
CA ARG A 44 -15.22 3.41 20.57
C ARG A 44 -14.81 4.87 20.41
N LYS A 45 -13.50 5.15 20.30
CA LYS A 45 -12.97 6.50 20.05
C LYS A 45 -13.29 7.02 18.63
N CYS A 46 -13.84 6.17 17.75
CA CYS A 46 -14.12 6.51 16.37
C CYS A 46 -15.60 6.86 16.10
N LEU A 47 -16.52 6.61 17.05
CA LEU A 47 -17.97 6.75 16.86
C LEU A 47 -18.41 8.16 16.41
N ASP A 48 -17.75 9.18 16.96
CA ASP A 48 -18.09 10.59 16.73
C ASP A 48 -17.10 11.31 15.79
N VAL A 49 -16.25 10.56 15.09
CA VAL A 49 -15.28 11.14 14.17
C VAL A 49 -16.03 11.70 12.96
N SER A 50 -15.99 13.03 12.81
CA SER A 50 -16.50 13.71 11.62
C SER A 50 -15.42 13.86 10.55
N VAL A 51 -15.83 13.76 9.30
CA VAL A 51 -15.00 14.09 8.14
C VAL A 51 -14.58 15.57 8.20
N SER A 52 -13.30 15.86 7.95
CA SER A 52 -12.78 17.23 7.93
C SER A 52 -13.54 18.11 6.93
N PRO A 53 -13.81 19.40 7.24
CA PRO A 53 -14.53 20.32 6.37
C PRO A 53 -13.96 20.37 4.96
N SER A 54 -14.84 20.67 3.99
CA SER A 54 -14.40 20.82 2.60
C SER A 54 -13.40 21.97 2.45
N ILE A 55 -12.41 21.78 1.58
CA ILE A 55 -11.47 22.81 1.18
C ILE A 55 -11.90 23.42 -0.15
N ASN A 56 -11.87 24.74 -0.24
CA ASN A 56 -12.06 25.46 -1.50
C ASN A 56 -10.72 25.67 -2.23
N ILE A 57 -10.78 25.98 -3.51
CA ILE A 57 -9.60 26.11 -4.37
C ILE A 57 -8.67 27.23 -3.92
N THR A 58 -9.22 28.34 -3.41
CA THR A 58 -8.42 29.49 -2.96
C THR A 58 -7.53 29.10 -1.79
N GLU A 59 -8.07 28.39 -0.80
CA GLU A 59 -7.32 27.91 0.35
C GLU A 59 -6.31 26.83 -0.07
N LEU A 60 -6.69 25.92 -0.97
CA LEU A 60 -5.78 24.89 -1.49
C LEU A 60 -4.55 25.50 -2.16
N ILE A 61 -4.76 26.50 -3.04
CA ILE A 61 -3.68 27.23 -3.71
C ILE A 61 -2.83 27.99 -2.69
N ARG A 62 -3.46 28.64 -1.71
CA ARG A 62 -2.74 29.37 -0.65
C ARG A 62 -1.82 28.44 0.14
N ARG A 63 -2.31 27.27 0.57
CA ARG A 63 -1.50 26.27 1.30
C ARG A 63 -0.40 25.68 0.42
N SER A 64 -0.70 25.39 -0.85
CA SER A 64 0.29 24.92 -1.82
C SER A 64 1.43 25.90 -2.04
N ASN A 65 1.13 27.20 -2.14
CA ASN A 65 2.14 28.25 -2.29
C ASN A 65 2.95 28.49 -1.00
N ALA A 66 2.38 28.20 0.16
CA ALA A 66 3.06 28.27 1.45
C ALA A 66 3.82 26.98 1.83
N PHE A 67 3.76 25.94 0.99
CA PHE A 67 4.42 24.67 1.25
C PHE A 67 5.96 24.86 1.21
N PRO A 68 6.72 24.35 2.20
CA PRO A 68 8.14 24.67 2.34
C PRO A 68 9.03 24.08 1.24
N LEU A 69 8.59 23.02 0.57
CA LEU A 69 9.37 22.41 -0.51
C LEU A 69 9.00 23.04 -1.86
N MET A 70 10.04 23.37 -2.61
CA MET A 70 9.91 23.80 -4.00
C MET A 70 9.33 22.69 -4.87
N PHE A 71 8.26 23.01 -5.59
CA PHE A 71 7.75 22.17 -6.68
C PHE A 71 8.70 22.29 -7.87
N PRO A 72 9.30 21.20 -8.38
CA PRO A 72 10.17 21.26 -9.55
C PRO A 72 9.42 21.65 -10.84
N ILE A 73 8.12 21.39 -10.90
CA ILE A 73 7.24 21.77 -12.01
C ILE A 73 5.91 22.29 -11.48
N ASN A 74 5.33 23.25 -12.20
CA ASN A 74 4.04 23.85 -11.83
C ASN A 74 2.87 23.31 -12.66
N THR A 75 3.12 22.58 -13.76
CA THR A 75 2.09 22.16 -14.71
C THR A 75 1.00 21.32 -14.05
N VAL A 76 1.32 20.55 -13.02
CA VAL A 76 0.39 19.69 -12.29
C VAL A 76 -0.37 20.39 -11.16
N LYS A 77 0.02 21.62 -10.77
CA LYS A 77 -0.61 22.32 -9.64
C LYS A 77 -2.06 22.70 -9.95
N CYS A 78 -2.91 22.72 -8.94
CA CYS A 78 -4.32 23.13 -9.01
C CYS A 78 -4.45 24.56 -9.54
N ALA A 79 -3.52 25.46 -9.18
CA ALA A 79 -3.45 26.80 -9.76
C ALA A 79 -3.26 26.76 -11.29
N ALA A 80 -2.32 25.94 -11.78
CA ALA A 80 -2.07 25.81 -13.21
C ALA A 80 -3.22 25.12 -13.96
N LEU A 81 -3.96 24.20 -13.31
CA LEU A 81 -5.18 23.64 -13.89
C LEU A 81 -6.28 24.70 -14.05
N LYS A 82 -6.47 25.53 -13.02
CA LYS A 82 -7.41 26.65 -13.06
C LYS A 82 -7.06 27.61 -14.19
N ASP A 83 -5.78 27.99 -14.32
CA ASP A 83 -5.30 28.89 -15.36
C ASP A 83 -5.47 28.30 -16.77
N ARG A 84 -5.45 26.96 -16.90
CA ARG A 84 -5.76 26.25 -18.15
C ARG A 84 -7.26 26.07 -18.42
N GLY A 85 -8.14 26.61 -17.58
CA GLY A 85 -9.59 26.60 -17.78
C GLY A 85 -10.32 25.39 -17.18
N ILE A 86 -9.67 24.58 -16.35
CA ILE A 86 -10.39 23.55 -15.58
C ILE A 86 -11.26 24.25 -14.52
N SER A 87 -12.55 23.90 -14.49
CA SER A 87 -13.51 24.50 -13.54
C SER A 87 -13.05 24.32 -12.09
N THR A 88 -13.26 25.37 -11.29
CA THR A 88 -13.01 25.36 -9.85
C THR A 88 -13.78 24.24 -9.16
N ASP A 89 -15.02 23.97 -9.58
CA ASP A 89 -15.88 22.94 -8.99
C ASP A 89 -15.27 21.54 -9.14
N PHE A 90 -14.61 21.26 -10.27
CA PHE A 90 -13.94 19.97 -10.48
C PHE A 90 -12.66 19.85 -9.67
N ILE A 91 -11.88 20.94 -9.55
CA ILE A 91 -10.67 20.95 -8.72
C ILE A 91 -11.03 20.74 -7.24
N GLU A 92 -12.08 21.42 -6.77
CA GLU A 92 -12.59 21.26 -5.40
C GLU A 92 -13.18 19.87 -5.17
N LEU A 93 -13.92 19.31 -6.14
CA LEU A 93 -14.39 17.94 -6.08
C LEU A 93 -13.21 16.96 -5.92
N ASN A 94 -12.15 17.12 -6.72
CA ASN A 94 -10.96 16.27 -6.65
C ASN A 94 -10.29 16.38 -5.27
N ALA A 95 -10.08 17.60 -4.78
CA ALA A 95 -9.48 17.86 -3.47
C ALA A 95 -10.30 17.30 -2.31
N ASN A 96 -11.63 17.36 -2.39
CA ASN A 96 -12.51 16.89 -1.31
C ASN A 96 -12.81 15.40 -1.38
N SER A 97 -12.49 14.74 -2.49
CA SER A 97 -12.67 13.31 -2.71
C SER A 97 -11.56 12.42 -2.12
N VAL A 98 -10.49 13.03 -1.58
CA VAL A 98 -9.33 12.30 -1.05
C VAL A 98 -9.63 11.66 0.31
N TYR A 99 -9.14 10.44 0.51
CA TYR A 99 -9.08 9.82 1.82
C TYR A 99 -8.04 8.69 1.89
N PRO A 100 -7.46 8.43 3.07
CA PRO A 100 -6.71 7.21 3.33
C PRO A 100 -7.66 6.01 3.54
N LEU A 101 -7.21 4.85 3.09
CA LEU A 101 -7.88 3.55 3.16
C LEU A 101 -6.98 2.54 3.86
N ILE A 102 -7.54 1.83 4.83
CA ILE A 102 -6.93 0.62 5.39
C ILE A 102 -7.86 -0.57 5.19
N HIS A 103 -7.30 -1.76 5.13
CA HIS A 103 -8.06 -2.99 5.17
C HIS A 103 -8.57 -3.25 6.59
N GLU A 104 -9.78 -3.79 6.76
CA GLU A 104 -10.35 -4.06 8.10
C GLU A 104 -9.46 -4.96 8.98
N ALA A 105 -8.73 -5.90 8.39
CA ALA A 105 -7.74 -6.73 9.10
C ALA A 105 -6.59 -5.95 9.76
N MET A 106 -6.36 -4.70 9.34
CA MET A 106 -5.37 -3.83 9.97
C MET A 106 -5.85 -3.29 11.32
N LEU A 107 -7.15 -3.24 11.58
CA LEU A 107 -7.70 -2.73 12.85
C LEU A 107 -7.20 -3.52 14.07
N PRO A 108 -7.34 -4.86 14.14
CA PRO A 108 -6.77 -5.64 15.24
C PRO A 108 -5.24 -5.54 15.31
N LEU A 109 -4.58 -5.50 14.15
CA LEU A 109 -3.13 -5.37 14.09
C LEU A 109 -2.68 -4.05 14.75
N ILE A 110 -3.31 -2.93 14.39
CA ILE A 110 -3.00 -1.60 14.93
C ILE A 110 -3.35 -1.53 16.43
N ALA A 111 -4.51 -2.04 16.83
CA ALA A 111 -4.92 -2.08 18.24
C ALA A 111 -3.87 -2.77 19.12
N ARG A 112 -3.47 -3.97 18.71
CA ARG A 112 -2.46 -4.78 19.43
C ARG A 112 -1.07 -4.16 19.32
N TRP A 113 -0.73 -3.55 18.19
CA TRP A 113 0.57 -2.91 18.00
C TRP A 113 0.73 -1.68 18.91
N LEU A 114 -0.29 -0.82 19.00
CA LEU A 114 -0.29 0.33 19.91
C LEU A 114 -0.17 -0.12 21.36
N LYS A 115 -0.96 -1.12 21.77
CA LYS A 115 -0.87 -1.73 23.11
C LYS A 115 0.54 -2.26 23.36
N TYR A 116 1.12 -3.00 22.42
CA TYR A 116 2.48 -3.51 22.52
C TYR A 116 3.50 -2.40 22.71
N LYS A 117 3.45 -1.35 21.89
CA LYS A 117 4.38 -0.22 21.96
C LYS A 117 4.26 0.57 23.27
N ARG A 118 3.06 0.65 23.86
CA ARG A 118 2.86 1.26 25.19
C ARG A 118 3.49 0.43 26.31
N LEU A 119 3.45 -0.90 26.22
CA LEU A 119 4.01 -1.78 27.27
C LEU A 119 5.52 -1.99 27.12
N TYR A 120 5.99 -2.26 25.90
CA TYR A 120 7.33 -2.77 25.61
C TYR A 120 8.17 -1.87 24.70
N GLY A 121 7.61 -0.77 24.21
CA GLY A 121 8.38 0.20 23.43
C GLY A 121 9.49 0.86 24.24
N SER A 122 10.39 1.55 23.53
CA SER A 122 11.39 2.41 24.16
C SER A 122 10.73 3.53 24.98
N PRO A 123 11.43 4.20 25.91
CA PRO A 123 10.93 5.38 26.60
C PRO A 123 10.30 6.44 25.66
N VAL A 124 10.91 6.70 24.50
CA VAL A 124 10.40 7.66 23.51
C VAL A 124 9.13 7.16 22.81
N GLU A 125 9.04 5.86 22.50
CA GLU A 125 7.83 5.26 21.94
C GLU A 125 6.68 5.24 22.95
N LYS A 126 6.96 4.84 24.20
CA LYS A 126 5.97 4.83 25.28
C LYS A 126 5.36 6.20 25.48
N ALA A 127 6.19 7.24 25.50
CA ALA A 127 5.74 8.62 25.60
C ALA A 127 4.92 9.05 24.37
N MET A 128 5.35 8.68 23.16
CA MET A 128 4.64 9.01 21.91
C MET A 128 3.25 8.38 21.84
N TYR A 129 3.13 7.10 22.22
CA TYR A 129 1.91 6.32 21.99
C TYR A 129 0.98 6.23 23.20
N ALA A 130 1.34 6.80 24.35
CA ALA A 130 0.62 6.67 25.63
C ALA A 130 -0.91 6.79 25.46
N ASP A 131 -1.37 7.87 24.82
CA ASP A 131 -2.79 8.16 24.62
C ASP A 131 -3.24 8.16 23.15
N MET A 132 -2.33 7.82 22.22
CA MET A 132 -2.57 7.96 20.78
C MET A 132 -3.69 7.03 20.29
N ASP A 133 -4.76 7.59 19.75
CA ASP A 133 -5.86 6.83 19.15
C ASP A 133 -5.61 6.45 17.67
N LEU A 134 -6.55 5.71 17.07
CA LEU A 134 -6.47 5.29 15.67
C LEU A 134 -6.36 6.49 14.71
N ILE A 135 -7.16 7.53 14.91
CA ILE A 135 -7.22 8.69 14.02
C ILE A 135 -5.92 9.46 14.06
N GLN A 136 -5.40 9.71 15.26
CA GLN A 136 -4.10 10.34 15.50
C GLN A 136 -2.96 9.51 14.91
N PHE A 137 -3.01 8.19 15.07
CA PHE A 137 -2.00 7.29 14.53
C PHE A 137 -1.99 7.29 12.99
N ILE A 138 -3.15 7.11 12.35
CA ILE A 138 -3.25 7.20 10.87
C ILE A 138 -2.82 8.59 10.38
N HIS A 139 -3.21 9.64 11.08
CA HIS A 139 -2.79 10.99 10.74
C HIS A 139 -1.26 11.14 10.80
N ARG A 140 -0.62 10.56 11.81
CA ARG A 140 0.85 10.53 11.94
C ARG A 140 1.52 9.76 10.80
N LEU A 141 0.98 8.61 10.39
CA LEU A 141 1.49 7.83 9.25
C LEU A 141 1.44 8.60 7.91
N LEU A 142 0.58 9.61 7.80
CA LEU A 142 0.51 10.53 6.66
C LEU A 142 1.43 11.75 6.84
N ASP A 143 1.41 12.38 8.02
CA ASP A 143 2.02 13.69 8.28
C ASP A 143 3.54 13.65 8.47
N LYS A 144 4.07 12.54 9.01
CA LYS A 144 5.50 12.40 9.39
C LYS A 144 6.35 11.70 8.33
N ARG A 145 5.83 11.59 7.11
CA ARG A 145 6.58 11.14 5.95
C ARG A 145 7.61 12.18 5.54
N VAL A 146 8.75 11.70 5.04
CA VAL A 146 9.83 12.56 4.55
C VAL A 146 9.52 13.09 3.15
N ALA A 147 10.24 14.10 2.68
CA ALA A 147 10.08 14.58 1.30
C ALA A 147 10.37 13.48 0.29
N SER A 148 11.50 12.77 0.48
CA SER A 148 11.91 11.68 -0.40
C SER A 148 12.76 10.66 0.36
N PHE A 149 12.62 9.39 -0.03
CA PHE A 149 13.29 8.23 0.56
C PHE A 149 13.52 7.18 -0.54
N TYR A 150 14.75 7.04 -1.03
CA TYR A 150 15.01 6.19 -2.20
C TYR A 150 16.44 5.65 -2.28
N GLY A 151 16.64 4.69 -3.18
CA GLY A 151 17.94 4.12 -3.51
C GLY A 151 18.46 3.08 -2.50
N ALA A 152 19.54 2.39 -2.90
CA ALA A 152 20.08 1.26 -2.15
C ALA A 152 20.61 1.61 -0.74
N ARG A 153 20.90 2.88 -0.46
CA ARG A 153 21.40 3.36 0.84
C ARG A 153 20.34 4.14 1.64
N ASP A 154 19.08 4.13 1.21
CA ASP A 154 18.00 4.93 1.80
C ASP A 154 18.43 6.39 1.92
N ARG A 155 18.69 7.01 0.76
CA ARG A 155 18.88 8.45 0.71
C ARG A 155 17.57 9.11 1.11
N TRP A 156 17.62 10.00 2.08
CA TRP A 156 16.44 10.69 2.60
C TRP A 156 16.60 12.21 2.53
N GLN A 157 15.47 12.91 2.41
CA GLN A 157 15.38 14.36 2.56
C GLN A 157 14.13 14.72 3.36
N LEU A 158 14.31 15.54 4.38
CA LEU A 158 13.24 16.07 5.21
C LEU A 158 12.65 17.35 4.60
N LEU A 159 11.54 17.83 5.17
CA LEU A 159 10.85 19.03 4.69
C LEU A 159 11.65 20.32 4.90
N ASP A 160 12.61 20.32 5.82
CA ASP A 160 13.54 21.43 6.07
C ASP A 160 14.83 21.31 5.24
N TYR A 161 14.82 20.49 4.18
CA TYR A 161 15.93 20.21 3.27
C TYR A 161 17.14 19.48 3.89
N LYS A 162 17.10 19.12 5.18
CA LYS A 162 18.11 18.22 5.73
C LYS A 162 18.05 16.89 5.01
N SER A 163 19.22 16.36 4.65
CA SER A 163 19.33 15.12 3.90
C SER A 163 20.48 14.26 4.41
N GLY A 164 20.42 12.97 4.09
CA GLY A 164 21.42 12.00 4.51
C GLY A 164 21.19 10.62 3.92
N PHE A 165 21.90 9.64 4.46
CA PHE A 165 21.82 8.23 4.04
C PHE A 165 21.86 7.34 5.28
N GLY A 166 21.02 6.30 5.31
CA GLY A 166 20.96 5.34 6.43
C GLY A 166 20.57 5.97 7.77
N ALA A 167 20.90 5.26 8.85
CA ALA A 167 20.61 5.60 10.25
C ALA A 167 19.13 5.67 10.65
N TRP A 168 18.23 5.32 9.73
CA TRP A 168 16.78 5.36 9.94
C TRP A 168 16.32 4.36 11.01
N GLU A 169 17.09 3.28 11.19
CA GLU A 169 16.85 2.23 12.17
C GLU A 169 16.90 2.72 13.62
N SER A 170 17.50 3.89 13.86
CA SER A 170 17.59 4.49 15.19
C SER A 170 16.33 5.23 15.63
N VAL A 171 15.46 5.63 14.70
CA VAL A 171 14.25 6.44 14.98
C VAL A 171 13.29 5.65 15.87
N GLY A 172 12.91 6.21 17.01
CA GLY A 172 12.08 5.54 18.02
C GLY A 172 12.86 4.67 19.00
N THR A 173 14.18 4.74 19.01
CA THR A 173 15.04 4.06 20.00
C THR A 173 15.76 5.06 20.91
N ASP A 174 16.40 4.60 21.97
CA ASP A 174 17.25 5.44 22.83
C ASP A 174 18.49 6.00 22.11
N GLN A 175 18.75 5.52 20.89
CA GLN A 175 19.85 5.97 20.03
C GLN A 175 19.41 6.98 18.97
N GLU A 176 18.13 7.39 18.96
CA GLU A 176 17.64 8.39 18.01
C GLU A 176 18.36 9.73 18.21
N LYS A 177 18.65 10.41 17.09
CA LYS A 177 19.41 11.68 17.09
C LYS A 177 18.87 12.60 16.03
N GLU A 178 18.84 13.88 16.33
CA GLU A 178 18.47 14.91 15.36
C GLU A 178 19.31 14.78 14.06
N PRO A 179 18.69 14.90 12.87
CA PRO A 179 17.28 15.26 12.64
C PRO A 179 16.32 14.06 12.61
N LEU A 180 16.81 12.83 12.81
CA LEU A 180 16.07 11.58 12.73
C LEU A 180 15.56 11.16 14.13
N VAL A 181 14.48 11.80 14.54
CA VAL A 181 13.80 11.53 15.82
C VAL A 181 12.33 11.21 15.60
N LEU A 182 11.75 10.36 16.45
CA LEU A 182 10.39 9.86 16.32
C LEU A 182 9.34 10.98 16.27
N THR A 183 9.59 12.11 16.94
CA THR A 183 8.68 13.26 16.89
C THR A 183 8.57 13.90 15.50
N LYS A 184 9.57 13.71 14.64
CA LYS A 184 9.66 14.32 13.29
C LYS A 184 9.53 13.31 12.16
N CYS A 185 9.89 12.05 12.40
CA CYS A 185 9.97 11.00 11.39
C CYS A 185 9.18 9.75 11.79
N LEU A 186 8.79 8.95 10.81
CA LEU A 186 8.29 7.59 11.06
C LEU A 186 9.45 6.65 11.40
N SER A 187 9.24 5.81 12.41
CA SER A 187 10.10 4.65 12.69
C SER A 187 9.94 3.54 11.66
N CYS A 188 10.87 2.58 11.61
CA CYS A 188 10.73 1.43 10.71
C CYS A 188 9.43 0.64 10.93
N ASP A 189 8.99 0.49 12.18
CA ASP A 189 7.75 -0.22 12.48
C ASP A 189 6.51 0.54 11.97
N GLU A 190 6.52 1.87 12.06
CA GLU A 190 5.44 2.72 11.54
C GLU A 190 5.40 2.73 10.01
N ILE A 191 6.55 2.75 9.33
CA ILE A 191 6.61 2.72 7.87
C ILE A 191 5.99 1.42 7.33
N LYS A 192 6.20 0.29 8.01
CA LYS A 192 5.58 -0.99 7.64
C LYS A 192 4.06 -0.93 7.67
N LEU A 193 3.49 -0.30 8.71
CA LEU A 193 2.05 -0.06 8.81
C LEU A 193 1.56 0.95 7.76
N SER A 194 2.32 2.02 7.54
CA SER A 194 2.05 3.04 6.51
C SER A 194 2.01 2.45 5.10
N ALA A 195 2.87 1.45 4.81
CA ALA A 195 2.92 0.76 3.52
C ALA A 195 1.66 -0.09 3.23
N MET A 196 0.85 -0.42 4.24
CA MET A 196 -0.40 -1.17 4.02
C MET A 196 -1.60 -0.25 3.76
N MET A 197 -1.42 1.07 3.82
CA MET A 197 -2.45 2.06 3.56
C MET A 197 -2.45 2.50 2.08
N VAL A 198 -3.64 2.71 1.53
CA VAL A 198 -3.85 3.29 0.20
C VAL A 198 -4.41 4.70 0.36
N VAL A 199 -4.00 5.66 -0.47
CA VAL A 199 -4.64 6.99 -0.56
C VAL A 199 -5.29 7.09 -1.93
N SER A 200 -6.57 7.42 -1.97
CA SER A 200 -7.38 7.49 -3.18
C SER A 200 -8.00 8.87 -3.34
N SER A 201 -8.04 9.39 -4.57
CA SER A 201 -8.84 10.58 -4.91
C SER A 201 -9.21 10.59 -6.40
N HIS A 202 -10.22 11.38 -6.75
CA HIS A 202 -10.34 11.87 -8.13
C HIS A 202 -9.17 12.80 -8.47
N THR A 203 -8.85 12.89 -9.76
CA THR A 203 -7.80 13.77 -10.28
C THR A 203 -8.09 14.14 -11.74
N GLU A 204 -7.48 15.23 -12.20
CA GLU A 204 -7.28 15.52 -13.62
C GLU A 204 -5.97 14.86 -14.09
N PHE A 205 -6.02 14.20 -15.25
CA PHE A 205 -4.83 13.69 -15.92
C PHE A 205 -4.37 14.71 -16.96
N ILE A 206 -3.12 15.18 -16.84
CA ILE A 206 -2.59 16.18 -17.78
C ILE A 206 -1.83 15.55 -18.96
N ASN A 207 -1.47 14.27 -18.86
CA ASN A 207 -0.79 13.48 -19.88
C ASN A 207 -1.07 11.98 -19.65
N ASP A 208 -0.48 11.11 -20.48
CA ASP A 208 -0.70 9.66 -20.47
C ASP A 208 -0.22 8.92 -19.21
N GLY A 209 0.55 9.59 -18.33
CA GLY A 209 1.08 8.99 -17.11
C GLY A 209 2.35 8.17 -17.31
N SER A 210 2.94 8.20 -18.51
CA SER A 210 4.15 7.43 -18.81
C SER A 210 5.30 7.79 -17.89
N ARG A 211 6.21 6.83 -17.67
CA ARG A 211 7.33 7.00 -16.71
C ARG A 211 8.18 8.25 -17.01
N ASN A 212 8.27 8.65 -18.27
CA ASN A 212 9.07 9.79 -18.72
C ASN A 212 8.22 11.05 -19.04
N ASN A 213 6.98 11.13 -18.56
CA ASN A 213 6.07 12.23 -18.91
C ASN A 213 6.56 13.60 -18.43
N ARG A 214 7.32 13.67 -17.33
CA ARG A 214 8.04 14.85 -16.83
C ARG A 214 7.19 16.13 -16.69
N GLY A 215 5.88 16.02 -16.55
CA GLY A 215 5.01 17.19 -16.38
C GLY A 215 4.56 17.83 -17.68
N ILE A 216 4.86 17.21 -18.82
CA ILE A 216 4.51 17.75 -20.13
C ILE A 216 3.00 17.54 -20.31
N VAL A 217 2.25 18.62 -20.53
CA VAL A 217 0.81 18.57 -20.77
C VAL A 217 0.57 18.02 -22.18
N SER A 218 -0.37 17.08 -22.33
CA SER A 218 -0.75 16.56 -23.64
C SER A 218 -1.35 17.67 -24.51
N CYS A 219 -0.89 17.75 -25.75
CA CYS A 219 -1.47 18.63 -26.76
C CYS A 219 -2.70 18.02 -27.44
N ASP A 220 -2.90 16.71 -27.29
CA ASP A 220 -3.98 15.95 -27.94
C ASP A 220 -4.99 15.44 -26.89
N PRO A 221 -6.20 16.03 -26.82
CA PRO A 221 -7.22 15.63 -25.86
C PRO A 221 -7.80 14.23 -26.14
N ASP A 222 -7.59 13.66 -27.33
CA ASP A 222 -8.11 12.34 -27.71
C ASP A 222 -7.19 11.18 -27.30
N THR A 223 -5.98 11.48 -26.84
CA THR A 223 -5.02 10.46 -26.39
C THR A 223 -5.10 10.18 -24.89
N VAL A 224 -5.56 11.14 -24.09
CA VAL A 224 -5.55 11.10 -22.63
C VAL A 224 -6.98 11.15 -22.09
N GLN A 225 -7.27 10.27 -21.14
CA GLN A 225 -8.51 10.36 -20.38
C GLN A 225 -8.46 11.66 -19.56
N PRO A 226 -9.45 12.56 -19.61
CA PRO A 226 -9.35 13.82 -18.87
C PRO A 226 -9.34 13.63 -17.35
N ARG A 227 -10.16 12.69 -16.85
CA ARG A 227 -10.41 12.49 -15.42
C ARG A 227 -10.51 11.02 -15.06
N GLY A 228 -10.15 10.71 -13.82
CA GLY A 228 -10.34 9.40 -13.24
C GLY A 228 -9.99 9.39 -11.76
N ILE A 229 -9.78 8.18 -11.23
CA ILE A 229 -9.33 7.96 -9.86
C ILE A 229 -7.85 7.58 -9.89
N ILE A 230 -7.06 8.10 -8.94
CA ILE A 230 -5.69 7.67 -8.71
C ILE A 230 -5.52 7.15 -7.28
N MET A 231 -4.89 5.98 -7.17
CA MET A 231 -4.63 5.29 -5.91
C MET A 231 -3.14 5.06 -5.69
N SER A 232 -2.63 5.50 -4.53
CA SER A 232 -1.26 5.21 -4.10
C SER A 232 -1.17 3.81 -3.50
N VAL A 233 -0.42 2.90 -4.11
CA VAL A 233 -0.30 1.53 -3.61
C VAL A 233 1.16 1.20 -3.34
N VAL A 234 1.47 0.81 -2.10
CA VAL A 234 2.84 0.44 -1.69
C VAL A 234 2.96 -1.08 -1.64
N GLY A 235 3.91 -1.61 -2.40
CA GLY A 235 4.22 -3.04 -2.39
C GLY A 235 5.25 -3.42 -1.33
N THR A 236 5.54 -4.72 -1.24
CA THR A 236 6.49 -5.26 -0.25
C THR A 236 7.91 -4.76 -0.48
N ARG A 237 8.60 -4.34 0.59
CA ARG A 237 10.00 -3.90 0.54
C ARG A 237 10.92 -4.86 1.27
N PHE A 238 11.80 -5.54 0.55
CA PHE A 238 12.73 -6.53 1.11
C PHE A 238 14.09 -5.95 1.48
N LYS A 239 14.12 -4.93 2.35
CA LYS A 239 15.36 -4.29 2.81
C LYS A 239 15.46 -4.28 4.34
N LYS A 240 16.14 -5.28 4.95
CA LYS A 240 16.51 -5.50 6.38
C LYS A 240 15.42 -5.31 7.48
N TYR A 241 14.32 -4.60 7.19
CA TYR A 241 13.18 -4.28 8.03
C TYR A 241 11.90 -4.39 7.16
N MET A 242 10.74 -3.95 7.68
CA MET A 242 9.44 -4.04 7.00
C MET A 242 9.04 -5.50 6.72
N GLU A 243 8.51 -5.78 5.53
CA GLU A 243 8.16 -7.11 5.04
C GLU A 243 9.32 -8.11 5.07
N TYR A 244 10.57 -7.65 5.02
CA TYR A 244 11.73 -8.54 5.17
C TYR A 244 11.69 -9.34 6.49
N GLN A 245 11.15 -8.77 7.56
CA GLN A 245 11.08 -9.44 8.87
C GLN A 245 10.06 -10.59 8.91
N ASP A 246 9.08 -10.60 8.02
CA ASP A 246 7.96 -11.55 8.05
C ASP A 246 8.01 -12.58 6.91
N ILE A 247 8.69 -12.23 5.81
CA ILE A 247 8.67 -13.00 4.56
C ILE A 247 10.06 -13.55 4.20
N ALA A 248 11.14 -12.83 4.50
CA ALA A 248 12.49 -13.29 4.22
C ALA A 248 13.05 -14.02 5.44
N ILE A 249 13.38 -15.30 5.25
CA ILE A 249 13.84 -16.18 6.33
C ILE A 249 15.34 -16.41 6.13
N THR A 250 16.16 -15.97 7.09
CA THR A 250 17.63 -16.12 7.04
C THR A 250 18.21 -16.62 8.36
N PRO A 251 19.38 -17.27 8.38
CA PRO A 251 20.01 -17.72 9.61
C PRO A 251 20.30 -16.58 10.60
N GLN A 252 20.68 -15.40 10.07
CA GLN A 252 21.04 -14.24 10.87
C GLN A 252 19.83 -13.58 11.53
N GLN A 253 18.66 -13.63 10.88
CA GLN A 253 17.42 -13.04 11.39
C GLN A 253 16.58 -14.06 12.17
N ASN A 254 16.28 -15.21 11.60
CA ASN A 254 15.29 -16.18 12.10
C ASN A 254 15.90 -17.14 13.11
N ASN A 255 16.26 -16.61 14.27
CA ASN A 255 16.77 -17.32 15.43
C ASN A 255 16.10 -16.85 16.72
N ILE A 256 16.30 -17.62 17.80
CA ILE A 256 15.66 -17.40 19.10
C ILE A 256 16.05 -16.03 19.69
N ASP A 257 17.30 -15.60 19.54
CA ASP A 257 17.82 -14.33 20.09
C ASP A 257 17.13 -13.09 19.48
N ASN A 258 16.57 -13.23 18.28
CA ASN A 258 15.81 -12.21 17.57
C ASN A 258 14.28 -12.36 17.75
N GLY A 259 13.83 -13.29 18.59
CA GLY A 259 12.42 -13.50 18.93
C GLY A 259 11.63 -14.37 17.94
N TYR A 260 12.30 -15.12 17.07
CA TYR A 260 11.66 -16.10 16.17
C TYR A 260 11.55 -17.48 16.83
N GLY A 261 10.63 -18.31 16.33
CA GLY A 261 10.35 -19.65 16.85
C GLY A 261 9.28 -19.70 17.94
N SER A 262 9.04 -20.92 18.43
CA SER A 262 8.08 -21.20 19.49
C SER A 262 8.50 -20.59 20.83
N ALA A 263 7.56 -20.51 21.78
CA ALA A 263 7.89 -20.12 23.15
C ALA A 263 8.83 -21.16 23.79
N MET A 264 9.93 -20.69 24.36
CA MET A 264 10.89 -21.48 25.13
C MET A 264 11.20 -20.72 26.42
N ASP A 265 11.54 -21.44 27.49
CA ASP A 265 11.93 -20.84 28.76
C ASP A 265 13.10 -19.86 28.58
N GLY A 266 12.97 -18.63 29.10
CA GLY A 266 13.99 -17.59 29.01
C GLY A 266 13.95 -16.69 27.77
N THR A 267 12.91 -16.78 26.93
CA THR A 267 12.74 -15.85 25.79
C THR A 267 12.32 -14.45 26.23
N PHE A 268 12.98 -13.41 25.69
CA PHE A 268 12.63 -12.02 25.96
C PHE A 268 11.31 -11.63 25.26
N GLU A 269 10.25 -11.42 26.05
CA GLU A 269 8.91 -11.03 25.57
C GLU A 269 8.90 -9.75 24.72
N GLU A 270 9.86 -8.84 24.92
CA GLU A 270 10.01 -7.58 24.17
C GLU A 270 10.44 -7.74 22.71
N LYS A 271 11.12 -8.83 22.33
CA LYS A 271 11.43 -9.10 20.91
C LYS A 271 10.46 -10.08 20.32
N ARG A 272 10.16 -11.13 21.09
CA ARG A 272 9.25 -12.20 20.69
C ARG A 272 7.83 -11.69 20.48
N GLY A 273 7.33 -10.84 21.37
CA GLY A 273 5.95 -10.36 21.31
C GLY A 273 5.63 -9.60 20.01
N MET A 274 6.55 -8.76 19.51
CA MET A 274 6.38 -8.09 18.23
C MET A 274 6.37 -9.09 17.06
N ARG A 275 7.23 -10.12 17.08
CA ARG A 275 7.27 -11.17 16.05
C ARG A 275 6.00 -12.01 16.05
N VAL A 276 5.51 -12.40 17.22
CA VAL A 276 4.27 -13.13 17.39
C VAL A 276 3.07 -12.30 16.94
N LEU A 277 3.06 -11.00 17.22
CA LEU A 277 2.00 -10.09 16.77
C LEU A 277 1.89 -10.09 15.24
N TRP A 278 3.01 -9.99 14.52
CA TRP A 278 3.03 -10.05 13.06
C TRP A 278 2.72 -11.46 12.54
N ALA A 279 3.25 -12.51 13.16
CA ALA A 279 2.93 -13.89 12.79
C ALA A 279 1.41 -14.15 12.87
N LYS A 280 0.77 -13.72 13.95
CA LYS A 280 -0.69 -13.85 14.15
C LYS A 280 -1.49 -13.09 13.10
N PHE A 281 -1.01 -11.93 12.66
CA PHE A 281 -1.62 -11.22 11.55
C PHE A 281 -1.60 -12.08 10.28
N TYR A 282 -0.50 -12.76 9.98
CA TYR A 282 -0.43 -13.71 8.87
C TYR A 282 -1.12 -15.06 9.15
N GLY A 283 -1.79 -15.23 10.30
CA GLY A 283 -2.49 -16.46 10.67
C GLY A 283 -1.59 -17.55 11.22
N GLU A 284 -0.43 -17.18 11.78
CA GLU A 284 0.54 -18.11 12.37
C GLU A 284 0.74 -17.83 13.87
N ASP A 285 1.10 -18.85 14.64
CA ASP A 285 1.39 -18.65 16.07
C ASP A 285 2.71 -17.91 16.30
N TYR A 286 3.69 -18.14 15.42
CA TYR A 286 5.01 -17.52 15.43
C TYR A 286 5.66 -17.63 14.05
N HIS A 287 6.62 -16.74 13.75
CA HIS A 287 7.46 -16.89 12.57
C HIS A 287 8.55 -17.94 12.83
N PRO A 288 8.79 -18.89 11.90
CA PRO A 288 9.64 -20.05 12.15
C PRO A 288 11.12 -19.70 12.28
N LEU A 289 11.85 -20.61 12.93
CA LEU A 289 13.32 -20.61 12.92
C LEU A 289 13.85 -21.03 11.54
N TYR A 290 15.03 -20.54 11.18
CA TYR A 290 15.66 -20.91 9.89
C TYR A 290 15.78 -22.44 9.71
N ASP A 291 16.26 -23.15 10.73
CA ASP A 291 16.45 -24.61 10.66
C ASP A 291 15.12 -25.38 10.60
N GLU A 292 14.06 -24.83 11.18
CA GLU A 292 12.70 -25.37 11.08
C GLU A 292 12.19 -25.25 9.63
N THR A 293 12.34 -24.07 9.03
CA THR A 293 11.99 -23.85 7.62
C THR A 293 12.78 -24.75 6.69
N VAL A 294 14.09 -24.92 6.91
CA VAL A 294 14.93 -25.83 6.11
C VAL A 294 14.45 -27.28 6.19
N LYS A 295 13.94 -27.73 7.35
CA LYS A 295 13.34 -29.06 7.48
C LYS A 295 12.02 -29.14 6.70
N ASN A 296 11.15 -28.15 6.85
CA ASN A 296 9.86 -28.08 6.17
C ASN A 296 10.02 -28.08 4.64
N MET A 297 11.04 -27.40 4.14
CA MET A 297 11.38 -27.37 2.70
C MET A 297 11.72 -28.74 2.10
N LYS A 298 12.20 -29.70 2.92
CA LYS A 298 12.51 -31.06 2.45
C LYS A 298 11.26 -31.93 2.31
N SER A 299 10.12 -31.47 2.81
CA SER A 299 8.84 -32.15 2.60
C SER A 299 8.47 -32.13 1.12
N LYS A 300 7.95 -33.27 0.62
CA LYS A 300 7.41 -33.36 -0.74
C LYS A 300 6.15 -32.49 -0.95
N GLU A 301 5.54 -32.06 0.16
CA GLU A 301 4.34 -31.22 0.17
C GLU A 301 4.66 -29.72 0.26
N ASN A 302 5.93 -29.32 0.28
CA ASN A 302 6.29 -27.91 0.38
C ASN A 302 5.75 -27.11 -0.82
N ARG A 303 4.80 -26.22 -0.53
CA ARG A 303 4.25 -25.24 -1.49
C ARG A 303 4.51 -23.79 -1.09
N ARG A 304 5.14 -23.56 0.06
CA ARG A 304 5.22 -22.25 0.72
C ARG A 304 6.58 -21.60 0.62
N TYR A 305 7.65 -22.39 0.72
CA TYR A 305 9.01 -21.87 0.89
C TYR A 305 9.88 -22.13 -0.33
N ILE A 306 10.54 -21.07 -0.82
CA ILE A 306 11.54 -21.15 -1.90
C ILE A 306 12.90 -20.72 -1.38
N SER A 307 13.91 -21.57 -1.56
CA SER A 307 15.30 -21.18 -1.32
C SER A 307 15.77 -20.26 -2.43
N PHE A 308 16.44 -19.19 -2.05
CA PHE A 308 17.08 -18.22 -2.93
C PHE A 308 18.48 -17.91 -2.39
N ARG A 309 19.30 -17.28 -3.24
CA ARG A 309 20.73 -16.96 -3.02
C ARG A 309 21.08 -16.64 -1.56
N ASN A 310 22.28 -17.05 -1.14
CA ASN A 310 22.87 -16.72 0.18
C ASN A 310 22.06 -17.23 1.40
N LYS A 311 21.49 -18.44 1.33
CA LYS A 311 20.70 -19.03 2.44
C LYS A 311 19.49 -18.17 2.82
N LEU A 312 18.90 -17.47 1.84
CA LEU A 312 17.65 -16.75 2.03
C LEU A 312 16.51 -17.66 1.59
N ILE A 313 15.49 -17.81 2.43
CA ILE A 313 14.27 -18.53 2.07
C ILE A 313 13.15 -17.49 1.95
N PHE A 314 12.41 -17.56 0.85
CA PHE A 314 11.26 -16.71 0.57
C PHE A 314 9.97 -17.43 0.95
N ASP A 315 9.16 -16.79 1.78
CA ASP A 315 7.83 -17.25 2.17
C ASP A 315 6.77 -16.71 1.19
N ILE A 316 6.36 -17.56 0.24
CA ILE A 316 5.37 -17.21 -0.78
C ILE A 316 4.05 -16.82 -0.14
N GLU A 317 3.63 -17.55 0.89
CA GLU A 317 2.30 -17.40 1.47
C GLU A 317 2.16 -16.07 2.19
N ASN A 318 3.15 -15.69 3.02
CA ASN A 318 3.12 -14.39 3.70
C ASN A 318 3.28 -13.22 2.72
N TYR A 319 4.06 -13.39 1.65
CA TYR A 319 4.10 -12.41 0.55
C TYR A 319 2.73 -12.23 -0.10
N MET A 320 2.05 -13.33 -0.41
CA MET A 320 0.73 -13.30 -1.02
C MET A 320 -0.31 -12.69 -0.08
N LYS A 321 -0.33 -13.05 1.22
CA LYS A 321 -1.23 -12.44 2.22
C LYS A 321 -1.02 -10.93 2.34
N ARG A 322 0.23 -10.47 2.39
CA ARG A 322 0.56 -9.03 2.44
C ARG A 322 0.10 -8.29 1.17
N THR A 323 0.29 -8.90 0.01
CA THR A 323 -0.12 -8.31 -1.28
C THR A 323 -1.64 -8.30 -1.42
N LEU A 324 -2.30 -9.38 -0.97
CA LEU A 324 -3.74 -9.56 -1.04
C LEU A 324 -4.51 -8.43 -0.35
N LEU A 325 -4.04 -7.92 0.79
CA LEU A 325 -4.61 -6.72 1.45
C LEU A 325 -4.74 -5.52 0.50
N SER A 326 -3.67 -5.22 -0.23
CA SER A 326 -3.64 -4.07 -1.14
C SER A 326 -4.54 -4.31 -2.36
N VAL A 327 -4.54 -5.55 -2.88
CA VAL A 327 -5.43 -5.97 -3.99
C VAL A 327 -6.89 -5.84 -3.60
N GLU A 328 -7.24 -6.28 -2.40
CA GLU A 328 -8.57 -6.24 -1.84
C GLU A 328 -9.08 -4.79 -1.69
N ILE A 329 -8.24 -3.89 -1.16
CA ILE A 329 -8.56 -2.46 -1.06
C ILE A 329 -8.84 -1.85 -2.45
N ILE A 330 -7.94 -2.06 -3.43
CA ILE A 330 -8.08 -1.39 -4.74
C ILE A 330 -9.29 -1.90 -5.53
N LEU A 331 -9.66 -3.17 -5.39
CA LEU A 331 -10.84 -3.74 -6.04
C LEU A 331 -12.13 -3.15 -5.45
N LEU A 332 -12.22 -3.08 -4.11
CA LEU A 332 -13.38 -2.49 -3.44
C LEU A 332 -13.50 -0.98 -3.69
N GLU A 333 -12.40 -0.25 -3.68
CA GLU A 333 -12.38 1.18 -3.95
C GLU A 333 -12.79 1.47 -5.40
N ALA A 334 -12.26 0.73 -6.37
CA ALA A 334 -12.67 0.84 -7.77
C ALA A 334 -14.18 0.57 -7.94
N ASN A 335 -14.68 -0.49 -7.29
CA ASN A 335 -16.09 -0.85 -7.29
C ASN A 335 -16.96 0.28 -6.69
N SER A 336 -16.59 0.79 -5.52
CA SER A 336 -17.35 1.84 -4.82
C SER A 336 -17.37 3.16 -5.58
N ARG A 337 -16.25 3.55 -6.20
CA ARG A 337 -16.15 4.78 -7.00
C ARG A 337 -16.99 4.71 -8.27
N ALA A 338 -17.04 3.55 -8.93
CA ALA A 338 -17.85 3.33 -10.12
C ALA A 338 -19.35 3.25 -9.78
N GLU A 339 -19.71 2.56 -8.69
CA GLU A 339 -21.09 2.50 -8.18
C GLU A 339 -21.64 3.91 -7.90
N LYS A 340 -20.87 4.75 -7.19
CA LYS A 340 -21.27 6.14 -6.88
C LYS A 340 -21.45 7.01 -8.13
N GLN A 341 -20.87 6.62 -9.26
CA GLN A 341 -21.03 7.29 -10.56
C GLN A 341 -22.00 6.58 -11.50
N ASN A 342 -22.66 5.52 -11.04
CA ASN A 342 -23.58 4.71 -11.84
C ASN A 342 -22.96 4.23 -13.17
N THR A 343 -21.71 3.79 -13.11
CA THR A 343 -20.95 3.23 -14.25
C THR A 343 -20.12 2.03 -13.79
N THR A 344 -19.33 1.42 -14.68
CA THR A 344 -18.33 0.40 -14.32
C THR A 344 -16.90 0.97 -14.37
N ALA A 345 -15.99 0.37 -13.60
CA ALA A 345 -14.59 0.71 -13.54
C ALA A 345 -13.77 -0.09 -14.54
N PHE A 346 -12.84 0.60 -15.20
CA PHE A 346 -11.68 0.03 -15.86
C PHE A 346 -10.45 0.27 -14.96
N LEU A 347 -9.99 -0.78 -14.27
CA LEU A 347 -8.89 -0.70 -13.31
C LEU A 347 -7.54 -0.94 -14.00
N HIS A 348 -6.67 0.06 -14.02
CA HIS A 348 -5.29 -0.04 -14.49
C HIS A 348 -4.35 -0.37 -13.33
N VAL A 349 -3.66 -1.51 -13.45
CA VAL A 349 -2.76 -2.07 -12.45
C VAL A 349 -1.35 -2.13 -13.00
N VAL A 350 -0.42 -1.55 -12.25
CA VAL A 350 1.03 -1.76 -12.41
C VAL A 350 1.58 -2.61 -11.26
N GLY A 351 2.73 -3.23 -11.46
CA GLY A 351 3.40 -4.01 -10.41
C GLY A 351 3.90 -3.14 -9.25
N PHE A 352 3.15 -3.06 -8.15
CA PHE A 352 3.62 -2.42 -6.91
C PHE A 352 4.49 -3.37 -6.10
N GLY A 353 5.73 -2.97 -5.78
CA GLY A 353 6.73 -3.82 -5.12
C GLY A 353 7.42 -4.86 -6.02
N LEU A 354 7.12 -4.86 -7.32
CA LEU A 354 7.74 -5.75 -8.31
C LEU A 354 8.94 -5.14 -9.05
N GLY A 355 9.25 -3.87 -8.78
CA GLY A 355 10.42 -3.17 -9.32
C GLY A 355 11.71 -3.51 -8.58
N VAL A 356 12.45 -2.49 -8.16
CA VAL A 356 13.74 -2.65 -7.44
C VAL A 356 13.61 -3.33 -6.06
N TRP A 357 12.38 -3.59 -5.59
CA TRP A 357 12.13 -4.30 -4.35
C TRP A 357 11.91 -5.80 -4.53
N LYS A 358 11.71 -6.29 -5.76
CA LYS A 358 11.58 -7.72 -6.06
C LYS A 358 12.87 -8.47 -5.73
N ILE A 359 12.76 -9.67 -5.13
CA ILE A 359 13.93 -10.50 -4.77
C ILE A 359 14.00 -11.84 -5.46
N ILE A 360 12.88 -12.38 -5.96
CA ILE A 360 12.85 -13.63 -6.74
C ILE A 360 12.24 -13.40 -8.12
N GLU A 361 12.66 -14.16 -9.14
CA GLU A 361 12.23 -13.97 -10.53
C GLU A 361 10.72 -14.18 -10.73
N ASP A 362 10.13 -15.16 -10.05
CA ASP A 362 8.71 -15.51 -10.19
C ASP A 362 7.75 -14.71 -9.30
N GLN A 363 8.22 -13.65 -8.63
CA GLN A 363 7.40 -12.87 -7.70
C GLN A 363 6.11 -12.29 -8.34
N GLU A 364 6.17 -12.05 -9.66
CA GLU A 364 5.03 -11.59 -10.45
C GLU A 364 3.91 -12.62 -10.57
N VAL A 365 4.25 -13.92 -10.60
CA VAL A 365 3.27 -15.02 -10.60
C VAL A 365 2.44 -14.98 -9.32
N TYR A 366 3.11 -14.90 -8.17
CA TYR A 366 2.45 -14.84 -6.87
C TYR A 366 1.63 -13.55 -6.70
N PHE A 367 2.09 -12.43 -7.28
CA PHE A 367 1.33 -11.19 -7.32
C PHE A 367 0.01 -11.38 -8.09
N LEU A 368 0.04 -11.90 -9.32
CA LEU A 368 -1.17 -12.12 -10.11
C LEU A 368 -2.09 -13.18 -9.50
N LYS A 369 -1.52 -14.18 -8.82
CA LYS A 369 -2.30 -15.15 -8.04
C LYS A 369 -3.14 -14.48 -6.95
N THR A 370 -2.65 -13.42 -6.32
CA THR A 370 -3.45 -12.70 -5.30
C THR A 370 -4.66 -11.98 -5.89
N PHE A 371 -4.55 -11.43 -7.10
CA PHE A 371 -5.71 -10.93 -7.85
C PHE A 371 -6.69 -12.04 -8.17
N GLU A 372 -6.20 -13.21 -8.60
CA GLU A 372 -7.07 -14.35 -8.87
C GLU A 372 -7.90 -14.73 -7.65
N ILE A 373 -7.25 -14.86 -6.49
CA ILE A 373 -7.88 -15.21 -5.22
C ILE A 373 -8.90 -14.14 -4.81
N ALA A 374 -8.52 -12.86 -4.84
CA ALA A 374 -9.37 -11.74 -4.46
C ALA A 374 -10.64 -11.67 -5.33
N ILE A 375 -10.47 -11.75 -6.66
CA ILE A 375 -11.58 -11.68 -7.62
C ILE A 375 -12.53 -12.87 -7.40
N LYS A 376 -12.01 -14.09 -7.26
CA LYS A 376 -12.85 -15.28 -7.00
C LYS A 376 -13.64 -15.16 -5.70
N LYS A 377 -12.98 -14.74 -4.60
CA LYS A 377 -13.63 -14.58 -3.28
C LYS A 377 -14.69 -13.49 -3.28
N MET A 378 -14.45 -12.39 -3.99
CA MET A 378 -15.33 -11.22 -3.99
C MET A 378 -16.22 -11.10 -5.22
N ASN A 379 -16.28 -12.09 -6.12
CA ASN A 379 -16.96 -11.97 -7.42
C ASN A 379 -18.40 -11.43 -7.31
N LYS A 380 -19.17 -11.91 -6.31
CA LYS A 380 -20.56 -11.46 -6.08
C LYS A 380 -20.67 -10.00 -5.60
N LYS A 381 -19.60 -9.42 -5.05
CA LYS A 381 -19.51 -8.07 -4.49
C LYS A 381 -18.94 -7.07 -5.50
N LEU A 382 -18.05 -7.52 -6.39
CA LEU A 382 -17.44 -6.70 -7.44
C LEU A 382 -18.37 -6.53 -8.65
N LYS A 383 -19.52 -5.87 -8.45
CA LYS A 383 -20.53 -5.66 -9.50
C LYS A 383 -20.19 -4.57 -10.50
N TYR A 384 -19.34 -3.62 -10.09
CA TYR A 384 -19.03 -2.42 -10.86
C TYR A 384 -17.59 -2.40 -11.35
N VAL A 385 -16.79 -3.45 -11.14
CA VAL A 385 -15.48 -3.59 -11.80
C VAL A 385 -15.68 -4.47 -13.02
N SER A 386 -15.61 -3.89 -14.23
CA SER A 386 -15.83 -4.65 -15.46
C SER A 386 -14.52 -5.14 -16.08
N ASP A 387 -13.44 -4.39 -15.92
CA ASP A 387 -12.17 -4.64 -16.59
C ASP A 387 -10.98 -4.39 -15.66
N ILE A 388 -9.96 -5.25 -15.77
CA ILE A 388 -8.66 -5.05 -15.14
C ILE A 388 -7.58 -5.13 -16.21
N MET A 389 -6.78 -4.08 -16.34
CA MET A 389 -5.58 -4.02 -17.17
C MET A 389 -4.35 -4.23 -16.31
N PHE A 390 -3.68 -5.37 -16.47
CA PHE A 390 -2.34 -5.61 -15.93
C PHE A 390 -1.30 -5.07 -16.92
N ALA A 391 -0.79 -3.88 -16.64
CA ALA A 391 0.16 -3.20 -17.52
C ALA A 391 1.62 -3.48 -17.13
N TYR A 392 2.48 -3.71 -18.13
CA TYR A 392 3.93 -4.00 -17.97
C TYR A 392 4.26 -5.29 -17.22
N PHE A 393 3.34 -6.26 -17.21
CA PHE A 393 3.56 -7.61 -16.71
C PHE A 393 4.19 -8.49 -17.80
N GLN A 394 5.22 -9.27 -17.44
CA GLN A 394 5.77 -10.32 -18.29
C GLN A 394 4.82 -11.52 -18.34
N GLN A 395 4.23 -11.85 -17.20
CA GLN A 395 3.18 -12.87 -17.09
C GLN A 395 1.93 -12.40 -17.84
N GLN A 396 1.30 -13.32 -18.56
CA GLN A 396 0.14 -13.03 -19.43
C GLN A 396 -1.14 -13.74 -18.97
N LYS A 397 -1.17 -14.17 -17.70
CA LYS A 397 -2.30 -14.87 -17.10
C LYS A 397 -2.50 -14.48 -15.64
N CYS A 398 -3.75 -14.25 -15.26
CA CYS A 398 -4.20 -14.11 -13.88
C CYS A 398 -5.07 -15.34 -13.57
N GLY A 399 -4.48 -16.33 -12.91
CA GLY A 399 -5.07 -17.67 -12.83
C GLY A 399 -5.22 -18.31 -14.21
N ASN A 400 -6.43 -18.72 -14.55
CA ASN A 400 -6.75 -19.30 -15.86
C ASN A 400 -7.11 -18.25 -16.93
N ALA A 401 -7.27 -16.98 -16.56
CA ALA A 401 -7.66 -15.91 -17.49
C ALA A 401 -6.43 -15.25 -18.12
N GLY A 402 -6.30 -15.36 -19.44
CA GLY A 402 -5.35 -14.58 -20.23
C GLY A 402 -5.95 -13.27 -20.76
N ASN A 403 -5.19 -12.55 -21.59
CA ASN A 403 -5.67 -11.30 -22.21
C ASN A 403 -6.97 -11.49 -23.00
N GLY A 404 -7.99 -10.70 -22.68
CA GLY A 404 -9.32 -10.74 -23.27
C GLY A 404 -10.28 -11.76 -22.65
N ASN A 405 -9.79 -12.63 -21.75
CA ASN A 405 -10.60 -13.64 -21.09
C ASN A 405 -11.24 -13.09 -19.81
N TYR A 406 -12.27 -13.78 -19.33
CA TYR A 406 -12.95 -13.44 -18.09
C TYR A 406 -12.40 -14.26 -16.92
N LEU A 407 -12.29 -13.59 -15.77
CA LEU A 407 -12.13 -14.23 -14.47
C LEU A 407 -13.33 -13.85 -13.61
N GLY A 408 -14.25 -14.80 -13.41
CA GLY A 408 -15.58 -14.45 -12.93
C GLY A 408 -16.29 -13.57 -13.95
N ASP A 409 -16.82 -12.44 -13.51
CA ASP A 409 -17.52 -11.48 -14.37
C ASP A 409 -16.60 -10.33 -14.89
N ILE A 410 -15.31 -10.38 -14.56
CA ILE A 410 -14.34 -9.32 -14.86
C ILE A 410 -13.47 -9.71 -16.06
N LYS A 411 -13.39 -8.84 -17.07
CA LYS A 411 -12.52 -9.00 -18.24
C LYS A 411 -11.08 -8.64 -17.89
N ILE A 412 -10.16 -9.58 -18.13
CA ILE A 412 -8.74 -9.42 -17.83
C ILE A 412 -7.98 -9.02 -19.10
N HIS A 413 -7.14 -7.99 -18.98
CA HIS A 413 -6.27 -7.53 -20.05
C HIS A 413 -4.82 -7.55 -19.61
N PHE A 414 -3.93 -7.85 -20.54
CA PHE A 414 -2.48 -7.71 -20.39
C PHE A 414 -1.94 -6.89 -21.55
N GLY A 415 -1.00 -5.98 -21.27
CA GLY A 415 -0.37 -5.22 -22.33
C GLY A 415 0.56 -4.12 -21.86
N LEU A 416 1.16 -3.45 -22.84
CA LEU A 416 1.86 -2.19 -22.61
C LEU A 416 0.86 -1.07 -22.85
N ARG A 417 0.35 -0.49 -21.77
CA ARG A 417 -0.62 0.59 -21.80
C ARG A 417 -0.27 1.62 -20.75
N GLU A 418 -0.13 2.86 -21.17
CA GLU A 418 0.11 3.96 -20.25
C GLU A 418 -1.11 4.17 -19.33
N PRO A 419 -0.91 4.60 -18.06
CA PRO A 419 -1.98 4.59 -17.07
C PRO A 419 -3.20 5.42 -17.46
N HIS A 420 -2.98 6.60 -18.05
CA HIS A 420 -4.03 7.59 -18.32
C HIS A 420 -4.48 7.62 -19.78
N SER A 421 -4.07 6.64 -20.60
CA SER A 421 -4.54 6.57 -21.99
C SER A 421 -6.07 6.60 -22.05
N ARG A 422 -6.61 7.27 -23.05
CA ARG A 422 -8.07 7.39 -23.21
C ARG A 422 -8.71 6.02 -23.46
N LEU A 423 -9.88 5.80 -22.87
CA LEU A 423 -10.74 4.65 -23.18
C LEU A 423 -11.54 4.94 -24.45
N SER A 424 -10.89 4.79 -25.61
CA SER A 424 -11.45 5.18 -26.91
C SER A 424 -12.38 4.16 -27.55
N ARG A 425 -12.38 2.91 -27.07
CA ARG A 425 -13.32 1.89 -27.56
C ARG A 425 -14.73 2.27 -27.13
N THR A 426 -15.69 2.13 -28.05
CA THR A 426 -17.10 2.46 -27.78
C THR A 426 -17.64 1.75 -26.54
N GLU A 427 -17.24 0.48 -26.32
CA GLU A 427 -17.62 -0.34 -25.16
C GLU A 427 -17.01 0.13 -23.82
N ASP A 428 -15.94 0.94 -23.86
CA ASP A 428 -15.20 1.39 -22.69
C ASP A 428 -15.37 2.88 -22.38
N SER A 429 -15.92 3.66 -23.32
CA SER A 429 -15.91 5.12 -23.28
C SER A 429 -16.71 5.74 -22.11
N SER A 430 -17.68 5.00 -21.56
CA SER A 430 -18.46 5.39 -20.39
C SER A 430 -17.87 4.90 -19.06
N LYS A 431 -16.82 4.06 -19.09
CA LYS A 431 -16.22 3.47 -17.89
C LYS A 431 -15.39 4.49 -17.13
N LEU A 432 -15.40 4.37 -15.81
CA LEU A 432 -14.51 5.12 -14.93
C LEU A 432 -13.10 4.54 -15.00
N LEU A 433 -12.13 5.32 -15.47
CA LEU A 433 -10.72 4.94 -15.40
C LEU A 433 -10.23 5.08 -13.96
N VAL A 434 -9.79 3.96 -13.39
CA VAL A 434 -9.20 3.87 -12.04
C VAL A 434 -7.77 3.42 -12.18
N VAL A 435 -6.82 4.17 -11.63
CA VAL A 435 -5.39 3.97 -11.85
C VAL A 435 -4.67 3.75 -10.54
N THR A 436 -3.80 2.74 -10.51
CA THR A 436 -2.84 2.54 -9.41
C THR A 436 -1.45 3.03 -9.81
N TYR A 437 -0.69 3.54 -8.86
CA TYR A 437 0.75 3.74 -9.02
C TYR A 437 1.51 3.14 -7.83
N ALA A 438 2.71 2.64 -8.11
CA ALA A 438 3.60 2.13 -7.08
C ALA A 438 4.19 3.32 -6.30
N SER A 439 3.88 3.40 -5.00
CA SER A 439 4.34 4.45 -4.09
C SER A 439 5.27 3.93 -3.00
N ASP A 440 5.72 4.80 -2.08
CA ASP A 440 6.56 4.48 -0.92
C ASP A 440 5.86 4.82 0.41
N GLY A 441 6.01 3.94 1.40
CA GLY A 441 5.37 4.06 2.71
C GLY A 441 5.92 5.18 3.60
N ASN A 442 7.08 5.77 3.28
CA ASN A 442 7.74 6.78 4.12
C ASN A 442 7.88 8.15 3.44
N THR A 443 7.27 8.38 2.28
CA THR A 443 7.50 9.64 1.53
C THR A 443 6.23 10.44 1.30
N LEU A 444 6.39 11.74 1.13
CA LEU A 444 5.36 12.58 0.51
C LEU A 444 5.01 12.02 -0.88
N PRO A 445 3.77 12.23 -1.34
CA PRO A 445 3.37 11.84 -2.69
C PRO A 445 4.36 12.40 -3.71
N GLY A 446 4.85 11.53 -4.60
CA GLY A 446 5.83 11.88 -5.63
C GLY A 446 7.28 11.51 -5.33
N ASN A 447 7.64 11.23 -4.07
CA ASN A 447 8.98 10.77 -3.66
C ASN A 447 10.15 11.52 -4.35
N GLU A 448 10.81 10.91 -5.35
CA GLU A 448 11.95 11.50 -6.06
C GLU A 448 11.59 12.78 -6.84
N PHE A 449 10.30 13.04 -7.06
CA PHE A 449 9.77 14.32 -7.52
C PHE A 449 10.35 15.48 -6.71
N TRP A 450 10.41 15.38 -5.38
CA TRP A 450 10.90 16.46 -4.51
C TRP A 450 12.41 16.72 -4.63
N PHE A 451 13.14 15.87 -5.37
CA PHE A 451 14.53 16.07 -5.78
C PHE A 451 14.69 16.57 -7.23
N GLY A 452 13.59 16.83 -7.95
CA GLY A 452 13.60 17.18 -9.37
C GLY A 452 13.85 15.98 -10.30
N MET A 453 13.75 14.75 -9.79
CA MET A 453 13.92 13.53 -10.58
C MET A 453 12.56 13.09 -11.15
N LEU A 454 12.19 13.70 -12.28
CA LEU A 454 10.82 13.63 -12.82
C LEU A 454 10.49 12.37 -13.65
N GLY A 455 11.41 11.42 -13.77
CA GLY A 455 11.24 10.26 -14.67
C GLY A 455 11.85 8.95 -14.19
N THR A 456 12.01 8.77 -12.88
CA THR A 456 12.82 7.67 -12.32
C THR A 456 12.02 6.48 -11.81
N SER A 457 10.77 6.69 -11.40
CA SER A 457 9.91 5.64 -10.84
C SER A 457 8.42 5.96 -11.07
N GLY A 458 7.53 5.15 -10.51
CA GLY A 458 6.08 5.39 -10.58
C GLY A 458 5.64 6.63 -9.79
N ASP A 459 6.31 6.94 -8.68
CA ASP A 459 6.03 8.11 -7.85
C ASP A 459 6.15 9.45 -8.59
N PRO A 460 7.30 9.83 -9.20
CA PRO A 460 7.41 11.06 -9.96
C PRO A 460 6.56 11.02 -11.22
N ALA A 461 6.35 9.86 -11.85
CA ALA A 461 5.47 9.75 -13.00
C ALA A 461 4.03 10.16 -12.65
N ALA A 462 3.49 9.65 -11.54
CA ALA A 462 2.17 10.03 -11.02
C ALA A 462 2.14 11.52 -10.60
N ALA A 463 3.15 12.00 -9.87
CA ALA A 463 3.26 13.40 -9.46
C ALA A 463 3.38 14.38 -10.64
N CYS A 464 3.92 13.93 -11.77
CA CYS A 464 4.07 14.71 -12.99
C CYS A 464 2.86 14.64 -13.92
N SER A 465 1.87 13.82 -13.62
CA SER A 465 0.71 13.60 -14.50
C SER A 465 -0.63 13.89 -13.81
N THR A 466 -0.62 14.10 -12.50
CA THR A 466 -1.78 14.28 -11.62
C THR A 466 -1.50 15.27 -10.49
N GLN A 467 -2.51 15.57 -9.66
CA GLN A 467 -2.39 16.54 -8.56
C GLN A 467 -1.97 15.90 -7.23
N ILE A 468 -1.49 14.65 -7.20
CA ILE A 468 -1.24 13.91 -5.94
C ILE A 468 -0.33 14.64 -4.93
N THR A 469 0.61 15.46 -5.42
CA THR A 469 1.53 16.25 -4.58
C THR A 469 0.82 17.31 -3.73
N GLU A 470 -0.36 17.76 -4.18
CA GLU A 470 -1.24 18.66 -3.45
C GLU A 470 -2.40 17.90 -2.79
N LEU A 471 -3.08 17.01 -3.53
CA LEU A 471 -4.32 16.37 -3.06
C LEU A 471 -4.06 15.33 -1.96
N HIS A 472 -3.00 14.54 -2.06
CA HIS A 472 -2.68 13.46 -1.12
C HIS A 472 -1.74 13.91 0.02
N ASN A 473 -1.40 15.20 0.07
CA ASN A 473 -0.47 15.76 1.05
C ASN A 473 -1.23 16.59 2.10
N PHE A 474 -1.34 16.08 3.32
CA PHE A 474 -2.06 16.76 4.42
C PHE A 474 -1.67 18.24 4.62
N LYS A 475 -0.37 18.54 4.48
CA LYS A 475 0.18 19.88 4.69
C LYS A 475 -0.31 20.89 3.64
N ILE A 476 -0.84 20.42 2.52
CA ILE A 476 -1.47 21.23 1.47
C ILE A 476 -2.99 21.01 1.44
N ASN A 477 -3.47 19.78 1.43
CA ASN A 477 -4.88 19.43 1.48
C ASN A 477 -5.26 18.79 2.83
N PRO A 478 -5.98 19.50 3.72
CA PRO A 478 -6.27 19.00 5.06
C PRO A 478 -7.27 17.83 5.05
N ARG A 479 -7.93 17.56 3.91
CA ARG A 479 -8.80 16.39 3.72
C ARG A 479 -8.02 15.08 3.73
N ALA A 480 -6.75 15.08 3.33
CA ALA A 480 -5.86 13.91 3.36
C ALA A 480 -5.33 13.64 4.78
N CYS A 481 -6.22 13.36 5.72
CA CYS A 481 -5.92 13.18 7.15
C CYS A 481 -6.57 11.92 7.74
N GLY A 482 -6.16 11.55 8.96
CA GLY A 482 -6.75 10.42 9.67
C GLY A 482 -8.25 10.55 9.95
N ALA A 483 -8.79 11.75 10.12
CA ALA A 483 -10.24 11.94 10.31
C ALA A 483 -11.06 11.60 9.06
N SER A 484 -10.43 11.56 7.89
CA SER A 484 -11.03 11.09 6.64
C SER A 484 -10.82 9.59 6.41
N LEU A 485 -10.32 8.83 7.41
CA LEU A 485 -10.06 7.40 7.25
C LEU A 485 -11.30 6.62 6.81
N HIS A 486 -11.11 5.79 5.79
CA HIS A 486 -12.06 4.79 5.38
C HIS A 486 -11.50 3.38 5.58
N VAL A 487 -12.39 2.44 5.84
CA VAL A 487 -12.09 1.02 6.01
C VAL A 487 -12.65 0.28 4.81
N ALA A 488 -11.78 -0.50 4.16
CA ALA A 488 -12.19 -1.50 3.18
C ALA A 488 -12.64 -2.76 3.92
N SER A 489 -13.95 -2.99 3.90
CA SER A 489 -14.63 -4.09 4.58
C SER A 489 -15.21 -5.07 3.58
N THR A 490 -15.11 -6.35 3.94
CA THR A 490 -15.73 -7.44 3.18
C THR A 490 -17.20 -7.22 3.01
N GLU A 491 -17.86 -7.10 4.14
CA GLU A 491 -19.30 -7.21 4.25
C GLU A 491 -19.97 -5.94 3.75
N HIS A 492 -19.32 -4.80 3.96
CA HIS A 492 -19.94 -3.49 3.78
C HIS A 492 -19.28 -2.61 2.72
N GLY A 493 -18.23 -3.09 2.05
CA GLY A 493 -17.51 -2.29 1.04
C GLY A 493 -16.65 -1.21 1.69
N ILE A 494 -16.66 0.00 1.13
CA ILE A 494 -15.85 1.12 1.64
C ILE A 494 -16.70 2.00 2.56
N LEU A 495 -16.34 2.08 3.83
CA LEU A 495 -17.03 2.88 4.85
C LEU A 495 -16.10 3.91 5.47
N HIS A 496 -16.63 5.08 5.86
CA HIS A 496 -15.92 5.96 6.78
C HIS A 496 -15.77 5.29 8.15
N ILE A 497 -14.67 5.56 8.86
CA ILE A 497 -14.37 4.88 10.13
C ILE A 497 -15.46 5.05 11.20
N SER A 498 -16.17 6.18 11.25
CA SER A 498 -17.30 6.35 12.18
C SER A 498 -18.46 5.44 11.82
N ASP A 499 -18.77 5.30 10.53
CA ASP A 499 -19.87 4.44 10.07
C ASP A 499 -19.53 2.96 10.29
N TYR A 500 -18.28 2.57 10.03
CA TYR A 500 -17.78 1.25 10.36
C TYR A 500 -17.88 0.96 11.87
N ALA A 501 -17.47 1.93 12.72
CA ALA A 501 -17.53 1.78 14.17
C ALA A 501 -18.97 1.66 14.68
N LYS A 502 -19.91 2.47 14.18
CA LYS A 502 -21.34 2.39 14.54
C LYS A 502 -21.90 1.01 14.20
N LEU A 503 -21.68 0.57 12.97
CA LEU A 503 -22.19 -0.71 12.48
C LEU A 503 -21.77 -1.93 13.33
N HIS A 504 -20.62 -1.86 14.00
CA HIS A 504 -20.09 -2.98 14.80
C HIS A 504 -20.21 -2.79 16.32
N LEU A 505 -20.54 -1.58 16.81
CA LEU A 505 -20.62 -1.27 18.24
C LEU A 505 -22.04 -0.91 18.72
N THR A 506 -22.94 -0.54 17.80
CA THR A 506 -24.35 -0.21 18.07
C THR A 506 -25.24 -1.20 17.34
#